data_AF-A0A7W1ZD77-F1
#
_entry.id   AF-A0A7W1ZD77-F1
#
_cell.length_a   1.000
_cell.length_b   1.000
_cell.length_c   1.000
_cell.angle_alpha   90.00
_cell.angle_beta   90.00
_cell.angle_gamma   90.00
#
_symmetry.space_group_name_H-M   'P 1'
#
loop_
_entity.id
_entity.type
_entity.pdbx_description
1 polymer ?
#
loop_
_entity_poly.entity_id
_entity_poly.type
_entity_poly.pdbx_seq_one_letter_code
_entity_poly.pdbx_strand_id
1 'polypeptide(L)'
;MLPAYTLTIDIISLNPMISEELFREQVASSLAYLDALKGSFDRTPCTKRFHQYTSQDEEFEPGCWSVRAIVLISIGKQRAAYLLELYKAISHLIMLEAPYSFEVNAQINDFWFS
;
A
#
# COMPACT_ATOMS: atom_id res chain seq x y z
N MET A 1 -12.29 23.36 6.51
CA MET A 1 -11.53 22.13 6.84
C MET A 1 -10.97 21.55 5.55
N LEU A 2 -9.74 21.05 5.58
CA LEU A 2 -9.07 20.44 4.42
C LEU A 2 -9.46 18.96 4.35
N PRO A 3 -9.97 18.46 3.21
CA PRO A 3 -10.18 17.03 3.06
C PRO A 3 -8.84 16.29 3.10
N ALA A 4 -8.86 15.07 3.60
CA ALA A 4 -7.71 14.18 3.59
C ALA A 4 -8.05 12.92 2.79
N TYR A 5 -7.08 12.45 2.01
CA TYR A 5 -7.23 11.30 1.14
C TYR A 5 -6.20 10.25 1.51
N THR A 6 -6.68 9.02 1.68
CA THR A 6 -5.86 7.88 2.05
C THR A 6 -5.85 6.86 0.92
N LEU A 7 -4.65 6.47 0.50
CA LEU A 7 -4.42 5.27 -0.30
C LEU A 7 -3.84 4.19 0.62
N THR A 8 -4.53 3.08 0.73
CA THR A 8 -4.05 1.86 1.39
C THR A 8 -3.73 0.84 0.33
N ILE A 9 -2.49 0.32 0.35
CA ILE A 9 -2.04 -0.80 -0.48
C ILE A 9 -1.69 -1.95 0.44
N ASP A 10 -2.36 -3.08 0.28
CA ASP A 10 -1.96 -4.36 0.87
C ASP A 10 -1.30 -5.20 -0.22
N ILE A 11 -0.07 -5.66 0.04
CA ILE A 11 0.63 -6.60 -0.83
C ILE A 11 0.83 -7.88 -0.03
N ILE A 12 0.31 -8.99 -0.53
CA ILE A 12 0.27 -10.28 0.16
C ILE A 12 1.00 -11.30 -0.72
N SER A 13 1.98 -12.02 -0.17
CA SER A 13 2.55 -13.17 -0.87
C SER A 13 1.59 -14.34 -0.80
N LEU A 14 1.39 -15.07 -1.88
CA LEU A 14 0.64 -16.33 -1.89
C LEU A 14 1.56 -17.55 -1.62
N ASN A 15 2.85 -17.30 -1.41
CA ASN A 15 3.83 -18.33 -1.10
C ASN A 15 4.08 -18.39 0.42
N PRO A 16 3.61 -19.43 1.13
CA PRO A 16 3.80 -19.55 2.58
C PRO A 16 5.27 -19.82 2.97
N MET A 17 6.12 -20.20 2.01
CA MET A 17 7.53 -20.52 2.25
C MET A 17 8.46 -19.32 2.03
N ILE A 18 7.93 -18.15 1.63
CA ILE A 18 8.77 -16.95 1.44
C ILE A 18 9.32 -16.47 2.79
N SER A 19 10.61 -16.13 2.85
CA SER A 19 11.17 -15.49 4.05
C SER A 19 10.75 -14.02 4.11
N GLU A 20 10.82 -13.43 5.31
CA GLU A 20 10.52 -12.00 5.49
C GLU A 20 11.46 -11.12 4.66
N GLU A 21 12.75 -11.47 4.64
CA GLU A 21 13.79 -10.72 3.93
C GLU A 21 13.54 -10.71 2.42
N LEU A 22 13.26 -11.88 1.84
CA LEU A 22 12.97 -12.00 0.41
C LEU A 22 11.66 -11.29 0.06
N PHE A 23 10.64 -11.39 0.91
CA PHE A 23 9.40 -10.65 0.72
C PHE A 23 9.65 -9.14 0.69
N ARG A 24 10.40 -8.62 1.68
CA ARG A 24 10.77 -7.20 1.78
C ARG A 24 11.53 -6.71 0.56
N GLU A 25 12.46 -7.51 0.05
CA GLU A 25 13.22 -7.20 -1.15
C GLU A 25 12.31 -7.09 -2.38
N GLN A 26 11.39 -8.06 -2.56
CA GLN A 26 10.49 -8.09 -3.71
C GLN A 26 9.46 -6.95 -3.73
N VAL A 27 9.03 -6.47 -2.56
CA VAL A 27 8.09 -5.33 -2.47
C VAL A 27 8.79 -3.97 -2.37
N ALA A 28 10.13 -3.93 -2.33
CA ALA A 28 10.88 -2.71 -2.05
C ALA A 28 10.58 -1.58 -3.05
N SER A 29 10.55 -1.89 -4.36
CA SER A 29 10.26 -0.92 -5.42
C SER A 29 8.85 -0.33 -5.27
N SER A 30 7.85 -1.19 -5.05
CA SER A 30 6.46 -0.77 -4.82
C SER A 30 6.36 0.18 -3.62
N LEU A 31 7.04 -0.12 -2.52
CA LEU A 31 7.08 0.72 -1.34
C LEU A 31 7.83 2.04 -1.56
N ALA A 32 8.86 2.04 -2.42
CA ALA A 32 9.60 3.25 -2.78
C ALA A 32 8.73 4.21 -3.62
N TYR A 33 7.87 3.70 -4.50
CA TYR A 33 6.90 4.55 -5.22
C TYR A 33 5.92 5.25 -4.27
N LEU A 34 5.44 4.54 -3.25
CA LEU A 34 4.54 5.10 -2.24
C LEU A 34 5.23 6.13 -1.34
N ASP A 35 6.50 5.90 -1.00
CA ASP A 35 7.32 6.89 -0.29
C ASP A 35 7.56 8.14 -1.13
N ALA A 36 7.90 7.98 -2.42
CA ALA A 36 8.13 9.10 -3.32
C ALA A 36 6.84 9.91 -3.51
N LEU A 37 5.71 9.22 -3.68
CA LEU A 37 4.38 9.82 -3.75
C LEU A 37 4.11 10.66 -2.49
N LYS A 38 4.21 10.10 -1.29
CA LYS A 38 3.96 10.86 -0.05
C LYS A 38 4.97 11.97 0.16
N GLY A 39 6.25 11.69 -0.11
CA GLY A 39 7.36 12.62 0.05
C GLY A 39 7.21 13.87 -0.82
N SER A 40 6.56 13.76 -1.99
CA SER A 40 6.28 14.90 -2.85
C SER A 40 5.32 15.93 -2.25
N PHE A 41 4.53 15.55 -1.23
CA PHE A 41 3.59 16.44 -0.52
C PHE A 41 4.09 16.82 0.88
N ASP A 42 4.46 15.83 1.69
CA ASP A 42 4.72 16.02 3.13
C ASP A 42 6.18 15.77 3.53
N ARG A 43 7.08 15.49 2.57
CA ARG A 43 8.51 15.12 2.80
C ARG A 43 8.73 13.99 3.82
N THR A 44 7.70 13.18 4.06
CA THR A 44 7.71 12.05 4.98
C THR A 44 7.36 10.76 4.22
N PRO A 45 7.97 9.62 4.58
CA PRO A 45 7.65 8.35 3.96
C PRO A 45 6.24 7.89 4.34
N CYS A 46 5.70 6.91 3.60
CA CYS A 46 4.41 6.33 3.91
C CYS A 46 4.50 5.41 5.14
N THR A 47 3.36 5.18 5.81
CA THR A 47 3.31 4.25 6.93
C THR A 47 3.32 2.82 6.39
N LYS A 48 4.19 1.96 6.91
CA LYS A 48 4.34 0.57 6.45
C LYS A 48 4.28 -0.38 7.63
N ARG A 49 3.51 -1.46 7.51
CA ARG A 49 3.44 -2.52 8.51
C ARG A 49 3.53 -3.88 7.86
N PHE A 50 4.62 -4.58 8.15
CA PHE A 50 4.84 -5.96 7.76
C PHE A 50 4.22 -6.88 8.81
N HIS A 51 3.57 -7.94 8.36
CA HIS A 51 2.92 -8.92 9.21
C HIS A 51 2.76 -10.24 8.45
N GLN A 52 2.63 -11.34 9.19
CA GLN A 52 2.20 -12.60 8.61
C GLN A 52 0.67 -12.60 8.55
N TYR A 53 0.15 -12.85 7.36
CA TYR A 53 -1.27 -13.01 7.12
C TYR A 53 -1.66 -14.46 7.45
N THR A 54 -2.48 -14.62 8.48
CA THR A 54 -3.18 -15.88 8.77
C THR A 54 -4.63 -15.69 8.38
N SER A 55 -5.15 -16.51 7.45
CA SER A 55 -6.59 -16.60 7.23
C SER A 55 -7.25 -16.96 8.57
N GLN A 56 -8.42 -16.36 8.87
CA GLN A 56 -9.09 -16.54 10.16
C GLN A 56 -9.55 -17.99 10.43
N ASP A 57 -9.49 -18.87 9.43
CA ASP A 57 -10.08 -20.21 9.48
C ASP A 57 -9.06 -21.37 9.57
N GLU A 58 -7.74 -21.11 9.55
CA GLU A 58 -6.74 -22.19 9.64
C GLU A 58 -5.65 -21.91 10.70
N GLU A 59 -5.64 -22.76 11.73
CA GLU A 59 -4.62 -22.85 12.76
C GLU A 59 -3.22 -23.06 12.13
N PHE A 60 -2.33 -22.10 12.35
CA PHE A 60 -0.88 -22.27 12.42
C PHE A 60 -0.19 -23.01 11.26
N GLU A 61 -0.39 -22.56 10.02
CA GLU A 61 0.65 -22.64 8.99
C GLU A 61 1.53 -21.37 9.03
N PRO A 62 2.82 -21.41 8.66
CA PRO A 62 3.62 -20.19 8.49
C PRO A 62 2.89 -19.27 7.50
N GLY A 63 2.27 -18.22 8.04
CA GLY A 63 1.39 -17.35 7.30
C GLY A 63 2.14 -16.65 6.17
N CYS A 64 1.45 -16.49 5.05
CA CYS A 64 1.87 -15.66 3.94
C CYS A 64 2.33 -14.27 4.40
N TRP A 65 3.53 -13.84 4.03
CA TRP A 65 3.98 -12.49 4.37
C TRP A 65 3.15 -11.43 3.67
N SER A 66 2.83 -10.36 4.40
CA SER A 66 2.06 -9.23 3.91
C SER A 66 2.65 -7.91 4.39
N VAL A 67 2.46 -6.86 3.58
CA VAL A 67 2.71 -5.48 3.95
C VAL A 67 1.48 -4.64 3.68
N ARG A 68 1.08 -3.87 4.70
CA ARG A 68 0.14 -2.76 4.54
C ARG A 68 0.91 -1.45 4.45
N ALA A 69 0.74 -0.73 3.36
CA ALA A 69 1.28 0.61 3.16
C ALA A 69 0.15 1.64 3.10
N ILE A 70 0.26 2.74 3.84
CA ILE A 70 -0.76 3.78 3.94
C ILE A 70 -0.15 5.14 3.58
N VAL A 71 -0.67 5.74 2.52
CA VAL A 71 -0.36 7.10 2.06
C VAL A 71 -1.53 8.01 2.42
N LEU A 72 -1.31 8.87 3.41
CA LEU A 72 -2.24 9.94 3.78
C LEU A 72 -1.71 11.27 3.25
N ILE A 73 -2.51 11.97 2.44
CA ILE A 73 -2.22 13.31 1.91
C ILE A 73 -3.44 14.21 2.15
N SER A 74 -3.21 15.41 2.68
CA SER A 74 -4.22 16.45 2.80
C SER A 74 -4.00 17.52 1.74
N ILE A 75 -5.01 17.80 0.92
CA ILE A 75 -4.91 18.77 -0.17
C ILE A 75 -6.24 19.47 -0.45
N GLY A 76 -6.18 20.70 -0.98
CA GLY A 76 -7.38 21.45 -1.36
C GLY A 76 -8.20 20.76 -2.46
N LYS A 77 -9.53 20.96 -2.42
CA LYS A 77 -10.52 20.27 -3.27
C LYS A 77 -10.19 20.23 -4.77
N GLN A 78 -9.69 21.32 -5.35
CA GLN A 78 -9.35 21.35 -6.79
C GLN A 78 -8.24 20.38 -7.16
N ARG A 79 -7.25 20.18 -6.28
CA ARG A 79 -6.12 19.28 -6.54
C ARG A 79 -6.43 17.82 -6.17
N ALA A 80 -7.48 17.60 -5.38
CA ALA A 80 -7.87 16.27 -4.91
C ALA A 80 -8.26 15.32 -6.06
N ALA A 81 -8.94 15.82 -7.10
CA ALA A 81 -9.32 14.98 -8.25
C ALA A 81 -8.08 14.40 -8.94
N TYR A 82 -7.02 15.22 -9.13
CA TYR A 82 -5.76 14.76 -9.71
C TYR A 82 -5.01 13.79 -8.79
N LEU A 83 -5.09 13.98 -7.47
CA LEU A 83 -4.52 13.06 -6.50
C LEU A 83 -5.19 11.68 -6.58
N LEU A 84 -6.52 11.63 -6.71
CA LEU A 84 -7.26 10.37 -6.85
C LEU A 84 -6.86 9.61 -8.13
N GLU A 85 -6.71 10.32 -9.25
CA GLU A 85 -6.21 9.71 -10.49
C GLU A 85 -4.77 9.21 -10.34
N LEU A 86 -3.91 9.97 -9.66
CA LEU A 86 -2.55 9.55 -9.37
C LEU A 86 -2.51 8.29 -8.49
N TYR A 87 -3.37 8.22 -7.47
CA TYR A 87 -3.51 7.04 -6.61
C TYR A 87 -3.92 5.80 -7.42
N LYS A 88 -4.90 5.93 -8.33
CA LYS A 88 -5.30 4.83 -9.22
C LYS A 88 -4.14 4.38 -10.10
N ALA A 89 -3.43 5.32 -10.72
CA ALA A 89 -2.30 5.02 -11.61
C ALA A 89 -1.16 4.30 -10.87
N ILE A 90 -0.77 4.78 -9.69
CA ILE A 90 0.27 4.14 -8.87
C ILE A 90 -0.18 2.76 -8.38
N SER A 91 -1.44 2.61 -7.97
CA SER A 91 -1.98 1.30 -7.58
C SER A 91 -1.91 0.30 -8.73
N HIS A 92 -2.29 0.73 -9.94
CA HIS A 92 -2.24 -0.11 -11.12
C HIS A 92 -0.79 -0.49 -11.50
N LEU A 93 0.16 0.44 -11.40
CA LEU A 93 1.58 0.15 -11.61
C LEU A 93 2.07 -0.94 -10.64
N ILE A 94 1.77 -0.80 -9.35
CA ILE A 94 2.16 -1.79 -8.33
C ILE A 94 1.54 -3.15 -8.63
N MET A 95 0.28 -3.20 -9.05
CA MET A 95 -0.38 -4.45 -9.46
C MET A 95 0.31 -5.12 -10.66
N LEU A 96 0.80 -4.34 -11.62
CA LEU A 96 1.48 -4.86 -12.82
C LEU A 96 2.92 -5.31 -12.54
N GLU A 97 3.62 -4.64 -11.62
CA GLU A 97 5.00 -4.99 -11.26
C GLU A 97 5.07 -6.11 -10.22
N ALA A 98 4.00 -6.36 -9.48
CA ALA A 98 3.96 -7.41 -8.47
C ALA A 98 4.22 -8.80 -9.11
N PRO A 99 5.02 -9.66 -8.47
CA PRO A 99 5.21 -11.03 -8.95
C PRO A 99 3.88 -11.79 -9.00
N TYR A 100 3.73 -12.74 -9.94
CA TYR A 100 2.50 -13.53 -10.09
C TYR A 100 2.07 -14.28 -8.83
N SER A 101 3.00 -14.57 -7.91
CA SER A 101 2.73 -15.21 -6.63
C SER A 101 2.32 -14.21 -5.53
N PHE A 102 1.91 -12.99 -5.90
CA PHE A 102 1.51 -11.94 -4.97
C PHE A 102 0.10 -11.44 -5.33
N GLU A 103 -0.66 -11.10 -4.31
CA GLU A 103 -1.94 -10.41 -4.43
C GLU A 103 -1.77 -8.96 -3.98
N VAL A 104 -2.32 -8.01 -4.74
CA VAL A 104 -2.28 -6.59 -4.42
C VAL A 104 -3.70 -6.07 -4.29
N ASN A 105 -4.03 -5.56 -3.10
CA ASN A 105 -5.31 -4.94 -2.80
C ASN A 105 -5.13 -3.44 -2.57
N ALA A 106 -5.85 -2.62 -3.33
CA ALA A 106 -5.78 -1.16 -3.25
C ALA A 106 -7.13 -0.57 -2.81
N GLN A 107 -7.10 0.33 -1.83
CA GLN A 107 -8.28 1.03 -1.35
C GLN A 107 -8.00 2.53 -1.25
N ILE A 108 -8.89 3.34 -1.81
CA ILE A 108 -8.82 4.80 -1.75
C ILE A 108 -10.02 5.30 -0.94
N ASN A 109 -9.74 6.02 0.14
CA ASN A 109 -10.77 6.56 1.04
C ASN A 109 -10.62 8.08 1.17
N ASP A 110 -11.74 8.79 1.25
CA ASP A 110 -11.79 10.22 1.56
C ASP A 110 -12.31 10.47 2.97
N PHE A 111 -11.62 11.35 3.71
CA PHE A 111 -11.98 11.74 5.06
C PHE A 111 -12.31 13.23 5.10
N TRP A 112 -13.46 13.53 5.70
CA TRP A 112 -13.89 14.88 6.02
C TRP A 112 -13.77 15.04 7.54
N PHE A 113 -12.75 15.75 8.01
CA PHE A 113 -12.75 16.20 9.40
C PHE A 113 -13.90 17.21 9.55
N SER A 114 -14.75 17.01 10.56
CA SER A 114 -15.91 17.82 10.93
C SER A 114 -15.59 18.83 12.01
#